data_AF-A0A1G0CLI0-F1
#
_entry.id   AF-A0A1G0CLI0-F1
#
_cell.length_a   1.000
_cell.length_b   1.000
_cell.length_c   1.000
_cell.angle_alpha   90.00
_cell.angle_beta   90.00
_cell.angle_gamma   90.00
#
_symmetry.space_group_name_H-M   'P 1'
#
loop_
_entity.id
_entity.type
_entity.pdbx_description
1 polymer ?
#
loop_
_entity_poly.entity_id
_entity_poly.type
_entity_poly.pdbx_seq_one_letter_code
_entity_poly.pdbx_strand_id
1 'polypeptide(L)'
;MQFIRLSTLRQQFPAVHFPVAVSDQDALREAFYANECASQNSIPEKEQWLISLQSEEFVLFLDWTEQERNLASLLDENGPILPFQNTTRVLSHALFSRFQQFITPFLSKKLDKLMQVDNMDAWRKGMTYLVLLNEREADMVQSTVYEHLRQQHASLKPQILKARSENELHELLRKNFTPQLVELLNLFTVSFYRVKTMWVETLVEIAHHKHSSKRLVLYLISELNQLTLNADHLQELRDMERMVKNNNVKVESTKTSIKKIIAIAASLIVLVVLIGVIWWLPTEPERDKPQEKTAFMDFTPEERATMDSLLHQVKQQREATDNQIDRPDMDYVGEELIVNIPWSNLQAEELISRWREKDSLGRTPLSADSKKDDRSFPMTETLKSKTGTVTAKFQNDTQLSVFIMIFKDREDEWVYSGYVEKGGITTFKLNPGEQILVLPGSRVPRDLDYDDLPFYQVDSRFFESLEKPYTVSDFSPKKVKLVWKALNSYDFYLLDVSGALNV
;
A
#
# COMPACT_ATOMS: atom_id res chain seq x y z
N MET A 1 15.06 13.66 -20.85
CA MET A 1 15.06 13.42 -22.32
C MET A 1 13.67 13.49 -22.99
N GLN A 2 13.59 13.85 -24.28
CA GLN A 2 12.38 13.78 -25.12
C GLN A 2 12.33 12.42 -25.83
N PHE A 3 11.15 11.83 -25.99
CA PHE A 3 11.00 10.57 -26.72
C PHE A 3 11.26 10.79 -28.21
N ILE A 4 12.12 9.97 -28.81
CA ILE A 4 12.43 10.00 -30.25
C ILE A 4 11.95 8.70 -30.87
N ARG A 5 11.14 8.82 -31.91
CA ARG A 5 10.60 7.70 -32.69
C ARG A 5 11.71 6.97 -33.46
N LEU A 6 11.73 5.65 -33.39
CA LEU A 6 12.49 4.75 -34.27
C LEU A 6 12.20 5.01 -35.76
N SER A 7 10.96 5.27 -36.17
CA SER A 7 10.65 5.63 -37.56
C SER A 7 11.32 6.94 -37.99
N THR A 8 11.37 7.93 -37.10
CA THR A 8 12.11 9.18 -37.33
C THR A 8 13.61 8.92 -37.45
N LEU A 9 14.19 8.07 -36.58
CA LEU A 9 15.61 7.69 -36.68
C LEU A 9 15.92 6.99 -38.01
N ARG A 10 15.08 6.03 -38.43
CA ARG A 10 15.25 5.33 -39.71
C ARG A 10 15.15 6.28 -40.91
N GLN A 11 14.30 7.30 -40.84
CA GLN A 11 14.17 8.30 -41.89
C GLN A 11 15.38 9.24 -41.95
N GLN A 12 15.92 9.65 -40.80
CA GLN A 12 17.04 10.58 -40.71
C GLN A 12 18.40 9.92 -40.94
N PHE A 13 18.53 8.65 -40.57
CA PHE A 13 19.75 7.87 -40.69
C PHE A 13 19.48 6.58 -41.49
N PRO A 14 19.13 6.69 -42.79
CA PRO A 14 18.74 5.53 -43.60
C PRO A 14 19.88 4.54 -43.85
N ALA A 15 21.13 4.96 -43.65
CA ALA A 15 22.32 4.11 -43.77
C ALA A 15 22.61 3.29 -42.50
N VAL A 16 21.91 3.56 -41.39
CA VAL A 16 22.13 2.89 -40.10
C VAL A 16 21.07 1.81 -39.90
N HIS A 17 21.52 0.60 -39.61
CA HIS A 17 20.65 -0.48 -39.17
C HIS A 17 20.45 -0.41 -37.65
N PHE A 18 19.22 -0.68 -37.19
CA PHE A 18 18.86 -0.71 -35.78
C PHE A 18 18.49 -2.15 -35.38
N PRO A 19 19.03 -2.71 -34.29
CA PRO A 19 19.99 -2.09 -33.35
C PRO A 19 21.34 -1.76 -33.99
N VAL A 20 21.97 -0.70 -33.47
CA VAL A 20 23.18 -0.11 -34.04
C VAL A 20 24.37 -1.03 -33.74
N ALA A 21 25.16 -1.38 -34.76
CA ALA A 21 26.40 -2.10 -34.55
C ALA A 21 27.43 -1.22 -33.83
N VAL A 22 28.26 -1.82 -32.98
CA VAL A 22 29.32 -1.08 -32.23
C VAL A 22 30.25 -0.31 -33.17
N SER A 23 30.53 -0.85 -34.37
CA SER A 23 31.34 -0.20 -35.40
C SER A 23 30.73 1.09 -35.96
N ASP A 24 29.40 1.21 -35.91
CA ASP A 24 28.65 2.28 -36.57
C ASP A 24 28.24 3.38 -35.58
N GLN A 25 28.57 3.20 -34.29
CA GLN A 25 28.18 4.10 -33.21
C GLN A 25 28.79 5.49 -33.34
N ASP A 26 30.07 5.59 -33.65
CA ASP A 26 30.75 6.88 -33.82
C ASP A 26 30.18 7.65 -35.01
N ALA A 27 29.91 6.95 -36.12
CA ALA A 27 29.29 7.54 -37.30
C ALA A 27 27.86 8.03 -37.02
N LEU A 28 27.06 7.24 -36.30
CA LEU A 28 25.72 7.66 -35.88
C LEU A 28 25.79 8.86 -34.93
N ARG A 29 26.71 8.85 -33.96
CA ARG A 29 26.87 9.94 -32.99
C ARG A 29 27.23 11.25 -33.70
N GLU A 30 28.22 11.23 -34.59
CA GLU A 30 28.59 12.40 -35.39
C GLU A 30 27.41 12.91 -36.23
N ALA A 31 26.71 12.01 -36.91
CA ALA A 31 25.54 12.36 -37.71
C ALA A 31 24.37 12.90 -36.86
N PHE A 32 24.18 12.36 -35.65
CA PHE A 32 23.11 12.76 -34.72
C PHE A 32 23.30 14.18 -34.19
N TYR A 33 24.52 14.55 -33.80
CA TYR A 33 24.83 15.92 -33.36
C TYR A 33 24.97 16.92 -34.51
N ALA A 34 25.24 16.45 -35.72
CA ALA A 34 25.22 17.28 -36.92
C ALA A 34 23.79 17.64 -37.40
N ASN A 35 22.78 16.84 -37.02
CA ASN A 35 21.38 17.07 -37.35
C ASN A 35 20.68 17.97 -36.32
N GLU A 36 19.66 18.73 -36.76
CA GLU A 36 18.85 19.63 -35.90
C GLU A 36 18.03 18.91 -34.81
N CYS A 37 18.10 17.57 -34.74
CA CYS A 37 17.38 16.76 -33.74
C CYS A 37 17.92 16.88 -32.31
N ALA A 38 19.10 17.49 -32.12
CA ALA A 38 19.65 17.75 -30.81
C ALA A 38 20.23 19.17 -30.75
N SER A 39 19.94 19.90 -29.66
CA SER A 39 20.74 21.09 -29.30
C SER A 39 22.23 20.74 -29.34
N GLN A 40 23.07 21.62 -29.91
CA GLN A 40 24.50 21.44 -30.24
C GLN A 40 25.44 20.98 -29.10
N ASN A 41 24.92 20.75 -27.89
CA ASN A 41 25.69 20.26 -26.75
C ASN A 41 25.32 18.80 -26.43
N SER A 42 26.36 17.96 -26.33
CA SER A 42 26.28 16.61 -25.74
C SER A 42 25.89 16.74 -24.27
N ILE A 43 24.68 16.34 -23.93
CA ILE A 43 24.25 16.20 -22.54
C ILE A 43 24.39 14.71 -22.21
N PRO A 44 24.92 14.31 -21.03
CA PRO A 44 25.14 12.89 -20.68
C PRO A 44 23.94 11.98 -20.94
N GLU A 45 22.71 12.46 -20.70
CA GLU A 45 21.47 11.74 -21.00
C GLU A 45 21.32 11.34 -22.48
N LYS A 46 21.78 12.19 -23.41
CA LYS A 46 21.69 11.92 -24.86
C LYS A 46 22.71 10.88 -25.31
N GLU A 47 23.92 10.92 -24.74
CA GLU A 47 24.95 9.91 -25.01
C GLU A 47 24.50 8.52 -24.55
N GLN A 48 23.97 8.43 -23.34
CA GLN A 48 23.49 7.17 -22.78
C GLN A 48 22.32 6.59 -23.59
N TRP A 49 21.45 7.45 -24.12
CA TRP A 49 20.38 7.02 -25.02
C TRP A 49 20.90 6.55 -26.38
N LEU A 50 21.91 7.22 -26.96
CA LEU A 50 22.54 6.76 -28.20
C LEU A 50 23.22 5.41 -28.03
N ILE A 51 23.90 5.18 -26.89
CA ILE A 51 24.46 3.87 -26.53
C ILE A 51 23.33 2.82 -26.44
N SER A 52 22.19 3.19 -25.85
CA SER A 52 21.06 2.27 -25.67
C SER A 52 20.48 1.76 -27.01
N LEU A 53 20.67 2.47 -28.12
CA LEU A 53 20.25 2.01 -29.47
C LEU A 53 21.01 0.77 -29.98
N GLN A 54 22.07 0.34 -29.30
CA GLN A 54 22.75 -0.94 -29.56
C GLN A 54 21.99 -2.13 -28.97
N SER A 55 21.11 -1.91 -28.00
CA SER A 55 20.33 -2.97 -27.38
C SER A 55 19.15 -3.37 -28.26
N GLU A 56 19.04 -4.67 -28.58
CA GLU A 56 17.88 -5.25 -29.25
C GLU A 56 16.59 -4.95 -28.47
N GLU A 57 16.64 -5.05 -27.15
CA GLU A 57 15.50 -4.83 -26.26
C GLU A 57 15.03 -3.37 -26.31
N PHE A 58 15.97 -2.43 -26.31
CA PHE A 58 15.65 -1.00 -26.39
C PHE A 58 14.98 -0.63 -27.72
N VAL A 59 15.49 -1.18 -28.83
CA VAL A 59 14.90 -0.96 -30.16
C VAL A 59 13.54 -1.61 -30.29
N LEU A 60 13.34 -2.81 -29.72
CA LEU A 60 12.05 -3.47 -29.64
C LEU A 60 11.02 -2.62 -28.90
N PHE A 61 11.40 -2.02 -27.76
CA PHE A 61 10.50 -1.18 -26.98
C PHE A 61 10.17 0.16 -27.65
N LEU A 62 11.11 0.74 -28.41
CA LEU A 62 10.81 1.88 -29.27
C LEU A 62 9.75 1.50 -30.32
N ASP A 63 9.89 0.33 -30.95
CA ASP A 63 8.94 -0.17 -31.93
C ASP A 63 7.55 -0.41 -31.31
N TRP A 64 7.47 -1.05 -30.15
CA TRP A 64 6.20 -1.25 -29.42
C TRP A 64 5.51 0.06 -29.07
N THR A 65 6.29 1.06 -28.65
CA THR A 65 5.77 2.39 -28.34
C THR A 65 5.15 3.04 -29.57
N GLU A 66 5.74 2.86 -30.75
CA GLU A 66 5.19 3.38 -32.02
C GLU A 66 3.96 2.63 -32.50
N GLN A 67 3.94 1.31 -32.33
CA GLN A 67 2.79 0.49 -32.71
C GLN A 67 1.55 0.86 -31.87
N GLU A 68 1.74 1.24 -30.61
CA GLU A 68 0.70 1.84 -29.76
C GLU A 68 0.42 3.30 -30.16
N ARG A 69 -0.44 3.49 -31.18
CA ARG A 69 -0.75 4.80 -31.79
C ARG A 69 -1.06 5.91 -30.78
N ASN A 70 -1.86 5.62 -29.76
CA ASN A 70 -2.27 6.64 -28.79
C ASN A 70 -1.12 7.02 -27.84
N LEU A 71 -0.27 6.04 -27.49
CA LEU A 71 0.94 6.27 -26.70
C LEU A 71 1.96 7.10 -27.51
N ALA A 72 2.22 6.70 -28.75
CA ALA A 72 3.09 7.44 -29.66
C ALA A 72 2.61 8.88 -29.88
N SER A 73 1.29 9.09 -30.00
CA SER A 73 0.68 10.41 -30.10
C SER A 73 0.88 11.23 -28.82
N LEU A 74 0.68 10.64 -27.65
CA LEU A 74 0.85 11.34 -26.37
C LEU A 74 2.30 11.80 -26.15
N LEU A 75 3.27 10.99 -26.56
CA LEU A 75 4.69 11.27 -26.39
C LEU A 75 5.21 12.33 -27.37
N ASP A 76 4.53 12.56 -28.50
CA ASP A 76 4.81 13.70 -29.36
C ASP A 76 4.48 15.01 -28.64
N GLU A 77 5.25 16.08 -28.90
CA GLU A 77 5.05 17.37 -28.22
C GLU A 77 3.64 17.94 -28.44
N ASN A 78 3.12 17.81 -29.66
CA ASN A 78 1.84 18.39 -30.09
C ASN A 78 0.74 17.35 -30.36
N GLY A 79 0.96 16.09 -30.01
CA GLY A 79 -0.03 15.06 -30.31
C GLY A 79 -1.28 15.15 -29.43
N PRO A 80 -2.46 14.76 -29.95
CA PRO A 80 -3.69 14.75 -29.18
C PRO A 80 -3.61 13.75 -28.02
N ILE A 81 -4.22 14.13 -26.89
CA ILE A 81 -4.42 13.25 -25.75
C ILE A 81 -5.61 12.35 -26.06
N LEU A 82 -5.34 11.05 -26.21
CA LEU A 82 -6.32 10.00 -26.43
C LEU A 82 -6.16 8.93 -25.36
N PRO A 83 -7.22 8.23 -24.94
CA PRO A 83 -7.12 7.19 -23.91
C PRO A 83 -6.26 6.02 -24.40
N PHE A 84 -5.50 5.42 -23.51
CA PHE A 84 -4.72 4.22 -23.78
C PHE A 84 -5.66 3.04 -24.11
N GLN A 85 -5.31 2.26 -25.14
CA GLN A 85 -6.16 1.19 -25.66
C GLN A 85 -5.52 -0.20 -25.57
N ASN A 86 -4.21 -0.30 -25.35
CA ASN A 86 -3.48 -1.57 -25.33
C ASN A 86 -3.75 -2.41 -26.61
N THR A 87 -3.71 -1.77 -27.78
CA THR A 87 -4.06 -2.39 -29.07
C THR A 87 -3.15 -3.55 -29.46
N THR A 88 -1.87 -3.49 -29.08
CA THR A 88 -0.82 -4.48 -29.30
C THR A 88 -0.78 -5.54 -28.21
N ARG A 89 -1.64 -5.41 -27.17
CA ARG A 89 -1.67 -6.29 -25.99
C ARG A 89 -0.35 -6.32 -25.21
N VAL A 90 0.42 -5.24 -25.24
CA VAL A 90 1.69 -5.09 -24.52
C VAL A 90 1.58 -5.42 -23.03
N LEU A 91 0.44 -5.10 -22.39
CA LEU A 91 0.20 -5.40 -20.97
C LEU A 91 0.24 -6.91 -20.63
N SER A 92 0.00 -7.77 -21.61
CA SER A 92 -0.02 -9.24 -21.43
C SER A 92 1.28 -9.92 -21.82
N HIS A 93 2.28 -9.16 -22.25
CA HIS A 93 3.54 -9.70 -22.74
C HIS A 93 4.51 -9.99 -21.58
N ALA A 94 5.32 -11.04 -21.70
CA ALA A 94 6.29 -11.44 -20.66
C ALA A 94 7.32 -10.33 -20.33
N LEU A 95 7.71 -9.54 -21.34
CA LEU A 95 8.62 -8.40 -21.20
C LEU A 95 7.94 -7.10 -20.73
N PHE A 96 6.66 -7.13 -20.35
CA PHE A 96 5.92 -5.92 -20.00
C PHE A 96 6.57 -5.13 -18.85
N SER A 97 7.08 -5.80 -17.81
CA SER A 97 7.74 -5.13 -16.69
C SER A 97 8.97 -4.33 -17.12
N ARG A 98 9.76 -4.86 -18.07
CA ARG A 98 10.92 -4.16 -18.63
C ARG A 98 10.51 -3.02 -19.56
N PHE A 99 9.46 -3.21 -20.35
CA PHE A 99 8.85 -2.15 -21.15
C PHE A 99 8.34 -1.00 -20.27
N GLN A 100 7.72 -1.31 -19.13
CA GLN A 100 7.24 -0.35 -18.14
C GLN A 100 8.40 0.50 -17.59
N GLN A 101 9.52 -0.12 -17.24
CA GLN A 101 10.73 0.60 -16.81
C GLN A 101 11.28 1.49 -17.92
N PHE A 102 11.31 1.02 -19.17
CA PHE A 102 11.75 1.78 -20.33
C PHE A 102 10.87 3.02 -20.59
N ILE A 103 9.55 2.86 -20.56
CA ILE A 103 8.63 3.92 -20.98
C ILE A 103 8.37 4.96 -19.89
N THR A 104 8.49 4.56 -18.62
CA THR A 104 8.16 5.38 -17.45
C THR A 104 8.86 6.75 -17.44
N PRO A 105 10.18 6.88 -17.68
CA PRO A 105 10.85 8.18 -17.66
C PRO A 105 10.32 9.18 -18.70
N PHE A 106 9.85 8.69 -19.86
CA PHE A 106 9.30 9.53 -20.91
C PHE A 106 7.84 9.90 -20.64
N LEU A 107 7.07 8.90 -20.21
CA LEU A 107 5.63 9.02 -20.02
C LEU A 107 5.27 9.78 -18.74
N SER A 108 5.96 9.51 -17.62
CA SER A 108 5.68 10.15 -16.31
C SER A 108 5.79 11.66 -16.40
N LYS A 109 6.84 12.19 -17.04
CA LYS A 109 7.05 13.63 -17.23
C LYS A 109 5.96 14.27 -18.09
N LYS A 110 5.47 13.57 -19.12
CA LYS A 110 4.38 14.07 -19.96
C LYS A 110 3.06 14.08 -19.20
N LEU A 111 2.77 13.00 -18.45
CA LEU A 111 1.58 12.88 -17.64
C LEU A 111 1.55 13.88 -16.50
N ASP A 112 2.65 14.09 -15.78
CA ASP A 112 2.72 15.07 -14.69
C ASP A 112 2.36 16.48 -15.17
N LYS A 113 2.95 16.93 -16.29
CA LYS A 113 2.59 18.21 -16.92
C LYS A 113 1.11 18.28 -17.30
N LEU A 114 0.56 17.17 -17.80
CA LEU A 114 -0.84 17.09 -18.21
C LEU A 114 -1.78 17.13 -17.00
N MET A 115 -1.41 16.52 -15.88
CA MET A 115 -2.20 16.50 -14.64
C MET A 115 -2.20 17.85 -13.91
N GLN A 116 -1.20 18.70 -14.14
CA GLN A 116 -1.16 20.05 -13.58
C GLN A 116 -2.17 21.01 -14.22
N VAL A 117 -2.69 20.68 -15.41
CA VAL A 117 -3.74 21.47 -16.07
C VAL A 117 -5.09 21.00 -15.54
N ASP A 118 -5.85 21.89 -14.89
CA ASP A 118 -7.21 21.60 -14.40
C ASP A 118 -8.19 21.36 -15.56
N ASN A 119 -8.16 20.13 -16.07
CA ASN A 119 -8.96 19.69 -17.20
C ASN A 119 -9.34 18.23 -17.02
N MET A 120 -10.62 18.02 -16.64
CA MET A 120 -11.20 16.70 -16.38
C MET A 120 -11.07 15.72 -17.57
N ASP A 121 -11.18 16.21 -18.81
CA ASP A 121 -11.05 15.38 -20.00
C ASP A 121 -9.59 14.92 -20.22
N ALA A 122 -8.64 15.82 -19.96
CA ALA A 122 -7.22 15.50 -19.99
C ALA A 122 -6.90 14.47 -18.89
N TRP A 123 -7.33 14.70 -17.65
CA TRP A 123 -7.11 13.78 -16.54
C TRP A 123 -7.66 12.39 -16.82
N ARG A 124 -8.91 12.30 -17.28
CA ARG A 124 -9.56 11.02 -17.60
C ARG A 124 -8.77 10.23 -18.64
N LYS A 125 -8.35 10.89 -19.72
CA LYS A 125 -7.58 10.22 -20.77
C LYS A 125 -6.16 9.89 -20.31
N GLY A 126 -5.48 10.79 -19.61
CA GLY A 126 -4.12 10.59 -19.13
C GLY A 126 -4.02 9.50 -18.06
N MET A 127 -5.01 9.38 -17.16
CA MET A 127 -5.01 8.36 -16.11
C MET A 127 -5.10 6.93 -16.66
N THR A 128 -5.61 6.73 -17.88
CA THR A 128 -5.58 5.39 -18.51
C THR A 128 -4.17 4.87 -18.79
N TYR A 129 -3.16 5.75 -18.82
CA TYR A 129 -1.76 5.38 -19.03
C TYR A 129 -1.02 4.99 -17.76
N LEU A 130 -1.63 5.13 -16.57
CA LEU A 130 -0.99 4.79 -15.29
C LEU A 130 -0.54 3.32 -15.24
N VAL A 131 -1.24 2.44 -15.96
CA VAL A 131 -0.87 1.02 -16.08
C VAL A 131 0.52 0.81 -16.69
N LEU A 132 1.02 1.76 -17.49
CA LEU A 132 2.34 1.73 -18.13
C LEU A 132 3.43 2.37 -17.27
N LEU A 133 3.09 2.93 -16.11
CA LEU A 133 4.04 3.52 -15.18
C LEU A 133 4.34 2.56 -14.04
N ASN A 134 5.56 2.59 -13.52
CA ASN A 134 5.87 1.91 -12.27
C ASN A 134 5.01 2.50 -11.13
N GLU A 135 4.82 1.73 -10.06
CA GLU A 135 3.90 2.09 -8.97
C GLU A 135 4.21 3.46 -8.36
N ARG A 136 5.50 3.78 -8.15
CA ARG A 136 5.95 5.07 -7.61
C ARG A 136 5.53 6.24 -8.50
N GLU A 137 5.86 6.20 -9.80
CA GLU A 137 5.50 7.28 -10.72
C GLU A 137 3.99 7.37 -10.94
N ALA A 138 3.28 6.24 -10.96
CA ALA A 138 1.83 6.21 -11.03
C ALA A 138 1.21 6.93 -9.82
N ASP A 139 1.70 6.67 -8.61
CA ASP A 139 1.21 7.31 -7.39
C ASP A 139 1.53 8.82 -7.35
N MET A 140 2.69 9.23 -7.85
CA MET A 140 3.03 10.65 -7.98
C MET A 140 2.07 11.38 -8.92
N VAL A 141 1.81 10.82 -10.12
CA VAL A 141 0.87 11.41 -11.09
C VAL A 141 -0.54 11.48 -10.52
N GLN A 142 -0.99 10.42 -9.82
CA GLN A 142 -2.30 10.39 -9.18
C GLN A 142 -2.44 11.38 -8.03
N SER A 143 -1.38 11.60 -7.24
CA SER A 143 -1.38 12.53 -6.12
C SER A 143 -1.73 13.96 -6.56
N THR A 144 -1.23 14.38 -7.72
CA THR A 144 -1.55 15.69 -8.31
C THR A 144 -3.04 15.84 -8.56
N VAL A 145 -3.68 14.85 -9.20
CA VAL A 145 -5.12 14.88 -9.48
C VAL A 145 -5.93 14.76 -8.19
N TYR A 146 -5.50 13.88 -7.27
CA TYR A 146 -6.14 13.66 -5.98
C TYR A 146 -6.21 14.95 -5.15
N GLU A 147 -5.11 15.70 -5.04
CA GLU A 147 -5.10 16.96 -4.28
C GLU A 147 -6.04 18.02 -4.88
N HIS A 148 -6.14 18.10 -6.21
CA HIS A 148 -7.13 18.98 -6.86
C HIS A 148 -8.57 18.55 -6.50
N LEU A 149 -8.90 17.27 -6.64
CA LEU A 149 -10.24 16.75 -6.29
C LEU A 149 -10.56 16.93 -4.81
N ARG A 150 -9.58 16.72 -3.93
CA ARG A 150 -9.70 16.93 -2.49
C ARG A 150 -9.99 18.38 -2.15
N GLN A 151 -9.30 19.33 -2.79
CA GLN A 151 -9.56 20.77 -2.60
C GLN A 151 -10.95 21.17 -3.10
N GLN A 152 -11.36 20.68 -4.28
CA GLN A 152 -12.70 20.90 -4.81
C GLN A 152 -13.77 20.35 -3.86
N HIS A 153 -13.59 19.11 -3.35
CA HIS A 153 -14.50 18.48 -2.39
C HIS A 153 -14.55 19.21 -1.05
N ALA A 154 -13.40 19.65 -0.52
CA ALA A 154 -13.32 20.44 0.71
C ALA A 154 -14.08 21.76 0.60
N SER A 155 -14.15 22.36 -0.60
CA SER A 155 -14.95 23.55 -0.87
C SER A 155 -16.46 23.27 -0.98
N LEU A 156 -16.85 22.05 -1.36
CA LEU A 156 -18.23 21.62 -1.54
C LEU A 156 -18.93 21.36 -0.19
N LYS A 157 -18.26 20.67 0.73
CA LYS A 157 -18.78 20.34 2.06
C LYS A 157 -19.44 21.52 2.81
N PRO A 158 -18.80 22.70 2.95
CA PRO A 158 -19.44 23.85 3.59
C PRO A 158 -20.62 24.43 2.80
N GLN A 159 -20.68 24.25 1.47
CA GLN A 159 -21.81 24.66 0.65
C GLN A 159 -23.02 23.74 0.90
N ILE A 160 -22.79 22.43 0.98
CA ILE A 160 -23.82 21.44 1.33
C ILE A 160 -24.44 21.77 2.70
N LEU A 161 -23.60 22.04 3.72
CA LEU A 161 -24.06 22.38 5.07
C LEU A 161 -24.86 23.70 5.17
N LYS A 162 -24.66 24.62 4.22
CA LYS A 162 -25.33 25.94 4.19
C LYS A 162 -26.55 25.97 3.27
N ALA A 163 -26.80 24.91 2.50
CA ALA A 163 -27.89 24.86 1.55
C ALA A 163 -29.24 25.08 2.25
N ARG A 164 -30.09 25.91 1.66
CA ARG A 164 -31.38 26.33 2.24
C ARG A 164 -32.56 25.56 1.67
N SER A 165 -32.33 24.71 0.67
CA SER A 165 -33.37 23.93 0.00
C SER A 165 -32.85 22.61 -0.56
N GLU A 166 -33.76 21.67 -0.83
CA GLU A 166 -33.45 20.41 -1.52
C GLU A 166 -32.94 20.66 -2.94
N ASN A 167 -33.53 21.63 -3.66
CA ASN A 167 -33.12 21.98 -5.02
C ASN A 167 -31.67 22.45 -5.05
N GLU A 168 -31.27 23.27 -4.08
CA GLU A 168 -29.88 23.75 -3.95
C GLU A 168 -28.90 22.59 -3.67
N LEU A 169 -29.28 21.64 -2.80
CA LEU A 169 -28.46 20.42 -2.59
C LEU A 169 -28.33 19.59 -3.87
N HIS A 170 -29.44 19.39 -4.59
CA HIS A 170 -29.46 18.61 -5.82
C HIS A 170 -28.63 19.28 -6.94
N GLU A 171 -28.68 20.61 -7.05
CA GLU A 171 -27.84 21.37 -7.98
C GLU A 171 -26.36 21.29 -7.62
N LEU A 172 -26.01 21.41 -6.33
CA LEU A 172 -24.64 21.25 -5.84
C LEU A 172 -24.09 19.85 -6.17
N LEU A 173 -24.89 18.80 -5.96
CA LEU A 173 -24.51 17.45 -6.35
C LEU A 173 -24.32 17.30 -7.85
N ARG A 174 -25.28 17.74 -8.67
CA ARG A 174 -25.18 17.63 -10.13
C ARG A 174 -24.01 18.39 -10.72
N LYS A 175 -23.66 19.53 -10.14
CA LYS A 175 -22.54 20.34 -10.60
C LYS A 175 -21.19 19.70 -10.29
N ASN A 176 -21.06 19.03 -9.14
CA ASN A 176 -19.78 18.54 -8.64
C ASN A 176 -19.59 17.02 -8.82
N PHE A 177 -20.66 16.24 -8.94
CA PHE A 177 -20.63 14.79 -9.17
C PHE A 177 -21.16 14.47 -10.57
N THR A 178 -20.31 14.68 -11.57
CA THR A 178 -20.66 14.47 -12.97
C THR A 178 -20.30 13.04 -13.42
N PRO A 179 -20.89 12.52 -14.50
CA PRO A 179 -20.50 11.21 -15.06
C PRO A 179 -19.01 11.13 -15.40
N GLN A 180 -18.41 12.24 -15.86
CA GLN A 180 -16.98 12.33 -16.15
C GLN A 180 -16.13 12.16 -14.89
N LEU A 181 -16.60 12.70 -13.76
CA LEU A 181 -15.94 12.49 -12.48
C LEU A 181 -16.06 11.03 -12.03
N VAL A 182 -17.22 10.38 -12.21
CA VAL A 182 -17.39 8.95 -11.90
C VAL A 182 -16.39 8.09 -12.68
N GLU A 183 -16.26 8.32 -13.99
CA GLU A 183 -15.26 7.65 -14.83
C GLU A 183 -13.83 7.90 -14.31
N LEU A 184 -13.49 9.15 -13.98
CA LEU A 184 -12.18 9.49 -13.43
C LEU A 184 -11.91 8.80 -12.09
N LEU A 185 -12.87 8.83 -11.15
CA LEU A 185 -12.75 8.21 -9.84
C LEU A 185 -12.49 6.70 -9.95
N ASN A 186 -13.06 6.05 -10.97
CA ASN A 186 -12.85 4.63 -11.23
C ASN A 186 -11.45 4.30 -11.80
N LEU A 187 -10.72 5.27 -12.35
CA LEU A 187 -9.36 5.08 -12.85
C LEU A 187 -8.29 5.17 -11.76
N PHE A 188 -8.64 5.66 -10.56
CA PHE A 188 -7.69 5.68 -9.44
C PHE A 188 -7.35 4.26 -8.97
N THR A 189 -6.07 4.05 -8.67
CA THR A 189 -5.56 2.81 -8.09
C THR A 189 -6.06 2.65 -6.65
N VAL A 190 -5.85 1.45 -6.10
CA VAL A 190 -6.25 1.11 -4.73
C VAL A 190 -5.59 2.05 -3.70
N SER A 191 -4.37 2.52 -3.96
CA SER A 191 -3.65 3.50 -3.13
C SER A 191 -4.44 4.78 -2.87
N PHE A 192 -5.28 5.19 -3.81
CA PHE A 192 -6.10 6.41 -3.72
C PHE A 192 -7.58 6.13 -3.50
N TYR A 193 -7.93 4.96 -2.97
CA TYR A 193 -9.32 4.57 -2.71
C TYR A 193 -10.12 5.62 -1.92
N ARG A 194 -9.44 6.38 -1.05
CA ARG A 194 -10.01 7.50 -0.29
C ARG A 194 -10.76 8.51 -1.17
N VAL A 195 -10.32 8.72 -2.42
CA VAL A 195 -10.99 9.65 -3.33
C VAL A 195 -12.46 9.28 -3.58
N LYS A 196 -12.76 7.97 -3.57
CA LYS A 196 -14.11 7.43 -3.73
C LYS A 196 -14.91 7.57 -2.43
N THR A 197 -14.28 7.30 -1.27
CA THR A 197 -14.97 7.34 0.03
C THR A 197 -15.35 8.76 0.47
N MET A 198 -14.64 9.80 0.00
CA MET A 198 -15.06 11.20 0.23
C MET A 198 -16.50 11.46 -0.19
N TRP A 199 -16.96 10.82 -1.28
CA TRP A 199 -18.33 10.98 -1.77
C TRP A 199 -19.35 10.12 -1.00
N VAL A 200 -18.90 9.00 -0.41
CA VAL A 200 -19.72 8.22 0.54
C VAL A 200 -19.92 9.00 1.84
N GLU A 201 -18.90 9.72 2.32
CA GLU A 201 -19.04 10.63 3.48
C GLU A 201 -20.05 11.75 3.18
N THR A 202 -20.01 12.33 1.97
CA THR A 202 -20.98 13.34 1.52
C THR A 202 -22.42 12.81 1.50
N LEU A 203 -22.63 11.53 1.18
CA LEU A 203 -23.95 10.91 1.28
C LEU A 203 -24.48 10.93 2.70
N VAL A 204 -23.64 10.63 3.70
CA VAL A 204 -24.03 10.69 5.11
C VAL A 204 -24.42 12.11 5.50
N GLU A 205 -23.65 13.11 5.07
CA GLU A 205 -23.95 14.53 5.34
C GLU A 205 -25.29 14.96 4.74
N ILE A 206 -25.56 14.56 3.49
CA ILE A 206 -26.82 14.86 2.81
C ILE A 206 -27.98 14.11 3.47
N ALA A 207 -27.80 12.86 3.89
CA ALA A 207 -28.86 12.09 4.54
C ALA A 207 -29.34 12.74 5.85
N HIS A 208 -28.42 13.41 6.58
CA HIS A 208 -28.73 14.12 7.83
C HIS A 208 -29.07 15.60 7.64
N HIS A 209 -29.01 16.13 6.41
CA HIS A 209 -29.25 17.53 6.17
C HIS A 209 -30.75 17.88 6.33
N LYS A 210 -31.06 18.99 7.02
CA LYS A 210 -32.43 19.46 7.32
C LYS A 210 -33.34 19.57 6.10
N HIS A 211 -32.76 19.93 4.96
CA HIS A 211 -33.47 20.13 3.69
C HIS A 211 -33.36 18.94 2.73
N SER A 212 -32.85 17.80 3.19
CA SER A 212 -32.73 16.59 2.38
C SER A 212 -34.07 15.89 2.21
N SER A 213 -34.15 15.00 1.23
CA SER A 213 -35.30 14.13 1.01
C SER A 213 -34.85 12.72 0.72
N LYS A 214 -35.76 11.76 0.90
CA LYS A 214 -35.51 10.35 0.53
C LYS A 214 -35.14 10.21 -0.94
N ARG A 215 -35.78 11.00 -1.82
CA ARG A 215 -35.52 10.97 -3.26
C ARG A 215 -34.09 11.43 -3.55
N LEU A 216 -33.65 12.49 -2.90
CA LEU A 216 -32.29 13.01 -3.07
C LEU A 216 -31.22 12.01 -2.59
N VAL A 217 -31.45 11.37 -1.45
CA VAL A 217 -30.54 10.35 -0.90
C VAL A 217 -30.49 9.12 -1.82
N LEU A 218 -31.64 8.63 -2.30
CA LEU A 218 -31.69 7.50 -3.24
C LEU A 218 -31.03 7.84 -4.58
N TYR A 219 -31.19 9.09 -5.06
CA TYR A 219 -30.49 9.58 -6.23
C TYR A 219 -28.97 9.48 -6.03
N LEU A 220 -28.43 10.05 -4.94
CA LEU A 220 -26.99 9.99 -4.68
C LEU A 220 -26.48 8.56 -4.50
N ILE A 221 -27.24 7.68 -3.84
CA ILE A 221 -26.90 6.25 -3.75
C ILE A 221 -26.79 5.62 -5.16
N SER A 222 -27.74 5.92 -6.06
CA SER A 222 -27.69 5.39 -7.42
C SER A 222 -26.49 5.90 -8.22
N GLU A 223 -26.07 7.14 -7.99
CA GLU A 223 -24.86 7.70 -8.59
C GLU A 223 -23.59 7.06 -8.01
N LEU A 224 -23.52 6.87 -6.68
CA LEU A 224 -22.38 6.22 -6.01
C LEU A 224 -22.21 4.74 -6.37
N ASN A 225 -23.31 4.04 -6.69
CA ASN A 225 -23.27 2.65 -7.16
C ASN A 225 -22.58 2.49 -8.53
N GLN A 226 -22.37 3.57 -9.28
CA GLN A 226 -21.57 3.55 -10.52
C GLN A 226 -20.05 3.55 -10.22
N LEU A 227 -19.65 3.82 -8.97
CA LEU A 227 -18.26 3.73 -8.54
C LEU A 227 -17.86 2.28 -8.26
N THR A 228 -16.61 1.96 -8.57
CA THR A 228 -15.92 0.72 -8.22
C THR A 228 -15.51 0.76 -6.74
N LEU A 229 -16.48 0.51 -5.86
CA LEU A 229 -16.31 0.48 -4.42
C LEU A 229 -16.03 -0.94 -3.92
N ASN A 230 -15.36 -1.03 -2.76
CA ASN A 230 -15.13 -2.30 -2.06
C ASN A 230 -16.47 -2.89 -1.58
N ALA A 231 -16.49 -4.21 -1.35
CA ALA A 231 -17.68 -4.95 -0.94
C ALA A 231 -18.36 -4.36 0.31
N ASP A 232 -17.57 -3.91 1.29
CA ASP A 232 -18.08 -3.32 2.53
C ASP A 232 -18.85 -2.02 2.27
N HIS A 233 -18.28 -1.08 1.52
CA HIS A 233 -18.94 0.18 1.19
C HIS A 233 -20.16 -0.03 0.26
N LEU A 234 -20.12 -1.01 -0.63
CA LEU A 234 -21.31 -1.42 -1.41
C LEU A 234 -22.42 -1.95 -0.50
N GLN A 235 -22.04 -2.72 0.54
CA GLN A 235 -22.99 -3.23 1.52
C GLN A 235 -23.58 -2.10 2.38
N GLU A 236 -22.76 -1.13 2.80
CA GLU A 236 -23.21 0.08 3.50
C GLU A 236 -24.20 0.90 2.65
N LEU A 237 -23.92 1.09 1.36
CA LEU A 237 -24.85 1.77 0.44
C LEU A 237 -26.17 1.02 0.32
N ARG A 238 -26.15 -0.32 0.20
CA ARG A 238 -27.35 -1.16 0.15
C ARG A 238 -28.15 -1.10 1.45
N ASP A 239 -27.48 -1.12 2.59
CA ASP A 239 -28.15 -1.05 3.89
C ASP A 239 -28.76 0.34 4.11
N MET A 240 -28.07 1.41 3.72
CA MET A 240 -28.63 2.76 3.71
C MET A 240 -29.82 2.88 2.77
N GLU A 241 -29.75 2.31 1.57
CA GLU A 241 -30.86 2.24 0.61
C GLU A 241 -32.08 1.55 1.22
N ARG A 242 -31.89 0.40 1.87
CA ARG A 242 -32.95 -0.33 2.59
C ARG A 242 -33.52 0.51 3.73
N MET A 243 -32.68 1.16 4.53
CA MET A 243 -33.13 2.01 5.65
C MET A 243 -33.94 3.23 5.17
N VAL A 244 -33.56 3.83 4.04
CA VAL A 244 -34.29 4.95 3.42
C VAL A 244 -35.61 4.49 2.82
N LYS A 245 -35.64 3.35 2.12
CA LYS A 245 -36.86 2.73 1.55
C LYS A 245 -37.85 2.27 2.63
N ASN A 246 -37.35 1.72 3.73
CA ASN A 246 -38.17 1.18 4.83
C ASN A 246 -38.60 2.24 5.85
N ASN A 247 -38.44 3.55 5.56
CA ASN A 247 -38.76 4.68 6.44
C ASN A 247 -38.02 4.73 7.80
N ASN A 248 -36.92 3.97 7.97
CA ASN A 248 -36.12 3.99 9.20
C ASN A 248 -35.13 5.18 9.27
N VAL A 249 -34.77 5.77 8.14
CA VAL A 249 -34.15 7.11 8.11
C VAL A 249 -35.27 8.14 8.05
N LYS A 250 -35.66 8.65 9.22
CA LYS A 250 -36.44 9.88 9.32
C LYS A 250 -35.49 11.02 8.95
N VAL A 251 -35.43 11.37 7.66
CA VAL A 251 -34.84 12.64 7.23
C VAL A 251 -35.51 13.72 8.07
N GLU A 252 -34.72 14.43 8.90
CA GLU A 252 -35.22 15.20 10.04
C GLU A 252 -36.07 16.42 9.61
N SER A 253 -37.33 16.18 9.23
CA SER A 253 -38.36 17.20 9.33
C SER A 253 -38.88 17.23 10.78
N THR A 254 -38.09 17.82 11.67
CA THR A 254 -38.44 18.38 12.99
C THR A 254 -39.26 17.57 14.01
N LYS A 255 -38.81 17.68 15.27
CA LYS A 255 -39.50 17.36 16.54
C LYS A 255 -39.67 15.87 16.84
N THR A 256 -38.59 15.25 17.33
CA THR A 256 -38.73 14.08 18.21
C THR A 256 -38.12 14.39 19.57
N SER A 257 -38.94 14.16 20.60
CA SER A 257 -38.82 14.67 21.96
C SER A 257 -37.51 14.27 22.64
N ILE A 258 -36.84 15.27 23.23
CA ILE A 258 -35.69 15.16 24.12
C ILE A 258 -35.90 14.09 25.22
N LYS A 259 -37.15 13.71 25.53
CA LYS A 259 -37.47 12.61 26.48
C LYS A 259 -36.95 11.23 26.07
N LYS A 260 -36.80 10.92 24.76
CA LYS A 260 -36.17 9.64 24.32
C LYS A 260 -34.64 9.69 24.39
N ILE A 261 -34.06 10.89 24.21
CA ILE A 261 -32.62 11.12 24.39
C ILE A 261 -32.27 11.15 25.89
N ILE A 262 -33.14 11.68 26.75
CA ILE A 262 -32.99 11.60 28.22
C ILE A 262 -33.15 10.17 28.71
N ALA A 263 -33.98 9.30 28.10
CA ALA A 263 -34.04 7.89 28.50
C ALA A 263 -32.73 7.13 28.18
N ILE A 264 -32.13 7.40 27.02
CA ILE A 264 -30.86 6.78 26.60
C ILE A 264 -29.68 7.38 27.39
N ALA A 265 -29.67 8.70 27.59
CA ALA A 265 -28.65 9.39 28.39
C ALA A 265 -28.79 9.11 29.90
N ALA A 266 -30.00 8.94 30.44
CA ALA A 266 -30.22 8.53 31.83
C ALA A 266 -29.81 7.07 32.06
N SER A 267 -29.94 6.19 31.06
CA SER A 267 -29.38 4.83 31.16
C SER A 267 -27.85 4.84 31.23
N LEU A 268 -27.20 5.76 30.50
CA LEU A 268 -25.76 5.99 30.55
C LEU A 268 -25.32 6.68 31.86
N ILE A 269 -26.10 7.61 32.39
CA ILE A 269 -25.82 8.26 33.68
C ILE A 269 -26.05 7.30 34.84
N VAL A 270 -27.07 6.44 34.81
CA VAL A 270 -27.27 5.38 35.81
C VAL A 270 -26.13 4.38 35.74
N LEU A 271 -25.59 4.07 34.56
CA LEU A 271 -24.39 3.24 34.40
C LEU A 271 -23.14 3.92 34.98
N VAL A 272 -22.96 5.22 34.73
CA VAL A 272 -21.82 6.02 35.25
C VAL A 272 -21.94 6.26 36.76
N VAL A 273 -23.15 6.41 37.30
CA VAL A 273 -23.42 6.54 38.74
C VAL A 273 -23.33 5.17 39.44
N LEU A 274 -23.71 4.06 38.80
CA LEU A 274 -23.43 2.71 39.32
C LEU A 274 -21.92 2.45 39.39
N ILE A 275 -21.18 2.87 38.36
CA ILE A 275 -19.71 2.82 38.35
C ILE A 275 -19.14 3.76 39.43
N GLY A 276 -19.72 4.95 39.62
CA GLY A 276 -19.30 5.92 40.64
C GLY A 276 -19.63 5.51 42.09
N VAL A 277 -20.75 4.81 42.32
CA VAL A 277 -21.17 4.29 43.64
C VAL A 277 -20.33 3.07 44.03
N ILE A 278 -19.93 2.24 43.04
CA ILE A 278 -18.93 1.18 43.23
C ILE A 278 -17.56 1.77 43.64
N TRP A 279 -17.26 3.01 43.24
CA TRP A 279 -16.07 3.77 43.65
C TRP A 279 -16.19 4.50 45.00
N TRP A 280 -17.38 4.62 45.61
CA TRP A 280 -17.61 5.30 46.91
C TRP A 280 -17.91 4.32 48.06
N LEU A 281 -17.66 3.02 47.89
CA LEU A 281 -17.63 2.10 49.04
C LEU A 281 -16.23 2.14 49.65
N PRO A 282 -16.08 2.46 50.96
CA PRO A 282 -14.78 2.56 51.59
C PRO A 282 -14.19 1.16 51.74
N THR A 283 -13.27 0.80 50.86
CA THR A 283 -12.42 -0.39 51.02
C THR A 283 -11.15 -0.01 51.79
N GLU A 284 -10.91 -0.77 52.85
CA GLU A 284 -9.77 -0.77 53.77
C GLU A 284 -8.39 -0.80 53.06
N PRO A 285 -7.30 -0.37 53.73
CA PRO A 285 -6.09 0.10 53.06
C PRO A 285 -5.14 -1.02 52.59
N GLU A 286 -4.51 -0.71 51.45
CA GLU A 286 -3.22 -1.16 50.92
C GLU A 286 -2.80 -2.63 51.03
N ARG A 287 -2.79 -3.30 49.87
CA ARG A 287 -1.53 -3.86 49.33
C ARG A 287 -1.45 -3.57 47.83
N ASP A 288 -0.38 -2.89 47.44
CA ASP A 288 -0.07 -2.46 46.08
C ASP A 288 -0.43 -3.49 45.02
N LYS A 289 -1.38 -3.12 44.15
CA LYS A 289 -1.52 -3.71 42.83
C LYS A 289 -0.94 -2.73 41.82
N PRO A 290 -0.06 -3.18 40.92
CA PRO A 290 0.71 -2.31 40.06
C PRO A 290 -0.22 -1.60 39.08
N GLN A 291 -0.07 -0.28 39.08
CA GLN A 291 -0.60 0.69 38.11
C GLN A 291 -0.59 0.11 36.68
N GLU A 292 -1.72 0.20 35.97
CA GLU A 292 -1.77 -0.09 34.54
C GLU A 292 -0.82 0.86 33.80
N LYS A 293 0.35 0.33 33.44
CA LYS A 293 1.35 1.03 32.65
C LYS A 293 0.86 1.13 31.22
N THR A 294 0.40 2.31 30.82
CA THR A 294 0.35 2.67 29.40
C THR A 294 1.78 2.75 28.88
N ALA A 295 2.08 2.06 27.77
CA ALA A 295 3.44 1.90 27.25
C ALA A 295 4.13 3.22 26.84
N PHE A 296 3.40 4.33 26.73
CA PHE A 296 4.02 5.65 26.60
C PHE A 296 4.86 6.02 27.83
N MET A 297 4.57 5.54 29.04
CA MET A 297 5.35 5.87 30.26
C MET A 297 6.56 4.95 30.52
N ASP A 298 6.74 3.89 29.72
CA ASP A 298 7.85 2.91 29.87
C ASP A 298 9.03 3.17 28.92
N PHE A 299 8.97 4.24 28.12
CA PHE A 299 10.10 4.71 27.31
C PHE A 299 10.72 5.94 27.95
N THR A 300 12.02 5.90 28.23
CA THR A 300 12.74 7.10 28.61
C THR A 300 12.70 8.12 27.46
N PRO A 301 12.85 9.43 27.73
CA PRO A 301 12.95 10.43 26.66
C PRO A 301 14.03 10.10 25.63
N GLU A 302 15.11 9.46 26.07
CA GLU A 302 16.22 8.99 25.24
C GLU A 302 15.83 7.82 24.33
N GLU A 303 15.01 6.88 24.81
CA GLU A 303 14.46 5.77 24.03
C GLU A 303 13.47 6.25 22.95
N ARG A 304 12.71 7.33 23.23
CA ARG A 304 11.83 7.94 22.22
C ARG A 304 12.62 8.68 21.13
N ALA A 305 13.66 9.41 21.53
CA ALA A 305 14.55 10.09 20.59
C ALA A 305 15.34 9.11 19.71
N THR A 306 15.72 7.95 20.24
CA THR A 306 16.36 6.89 19.45
C THR A 306 15.39 6.19 18.52
N MET A 307 14.13 5.95 18.91
CA MET A 307 13.10 5.46 17.98
C MET A 307 12.85 6.44 16.83
N ASP A 308 12.73 7.75 17.13
CA ASP A 308 12.56 8.78 16.11
C ASP A 308 13.81 8.90 15.22
N SER A 309 15.01 8.76 15.80
CA SER A 309 16.28 8.72 15.06
C SER A 309 16.39 7.49 14.17
N LEU A 310 16.01 6.29 14.63
CA LEU A 310 16.02 5.07 13.82
C LEU A 310 15.00 5.16 12.68
N LEU A 311 13.81 5.68 12.94
CA LEU A 311 12.81 5.96 11.89
C LEU A 311 13.33 6.99 10.87
N HIS A 312 14.06 8.01 11.33
CA HIS A 312 14.68 9.00 10.46
C HIS A 312 15.88 8.43 9.68
N GLN A 313 16.64 7.51 10.28
CA GLN A 313 17.81 6.87 9.69
C GLN A 313 17.41 5.79 8.67
N VAL A 314 16.32 5.05 8.91
CA VAL A 314 15.71 4.14 7.91
C VAL A 314 15.16 4.93 6.73
N LYS A 315 14.54 6.10 6.97
CA LYS A 315 14.13 7.03 5.90
C LYS A 315 15.31 7.57 5.11
N GLN A 316 16.39 7.99 5.79
CA GLN A 316 17.59 8.54 5.16
C GLN A 316 18.46 7.49 4.46
N GLN A 317 18.57 6.27 5.00
CA GLN A 317 19.24 5.17 4.32
C GLN A 317 18.56 4.90 2.98
N ARG A 318 17.22 4.94 2.89
CA ARG A 318 16.53 4.83 1.59
C ARG A 318 16.79 6.02 0.67
N GLU A 319 16.83 7.25 1.15
CA GLU A 319 17.23 8.40 0.32
C GLU A 319 18.68 8.30 -0.17
N ALA A 320 19.56 7.63 0.58
CA ALA A 320 20.95 7.38 0.19
C ALA A 320 21.12 6.13 -0.70
N THR A 321 20.31 5.08 -0.52
CA THR A 321 20.30 3.88 -1.37
C THR A 321 19.62 4.16 -2.71
N ASP A 322 18.56 4.98 -2.76
CA ASP A 322 17.98 5.50 -4.00
C ASP A 322 18.98 6.37 -4.80
N ASN A 323 19.95 7.00 -4.12
CA ASN A 323 21.02 7.80 -4.75
C ASN A 323 22.30 6.99 -5.05
N GLN A 324 22.39 5.71 -4.69
CA GLN A 324 23.55 4.85 -4.96
C GLN A 324 23.37 3.86 -6.12
N ILE A 325 22.22 3.90 -6.81
CA ILE A 325 21.96 3.07 -8.00
C ILE A 325 22.71 3.60 -9.26
N ASP A 326 23.37 4.77 -9.19
CA ASP A 326 24.24 5.29 -10.25
C ASP A 326 25.72 4.86 -10.07
N ARG A 327 25.99 3.55 -10.08
CA ARG A 327 27.33 3.03 -10.39
C ARG A 327 27.24 2.00 -11.53
N PRO A 328 27.84 2.28 -12.70
CA PRO A 328 27.67 1.47 -13.91
C PRO A 328 28.58 0.23 -14.01
N ASP A 329 29.25 -0.19 -12.94
CA ASP A 329 30.20 -1.31 -12.94
C ASP A 329 29.85 -2.38 -11.89
N MET A 330 28.62 -2.90 -11.96
CA MET A 330 28.35 -4.23 -11.42
C MET A 330 27.95 -5.12 -12.59
N ASP A 331 28.85 -6.04 -12.92
CA ASP A 331 28.54 -7.14 -13.82
C ASP A 331 27.26 -7.82 -13.35
N TYR A 332 26.31 -7.86 -14.28
CA TYR A 332 25.05 -8.57 -14.18
C TYR A 332 25.32 -10.04 -13.80
N VAL A 333 25.13 -10.40 -12.54
CA VAL A 333 24.86 -11.79 -12.16
C VAL A 333 23.39 -12.01 -12.49
N GLY A 334 23.15 -12.57 -13.66
CA GLY A 334 21.84 -13.04 -14.09
C GLY A 334 21.31 -14.07 -13.09
N GLU A 335 20.01 -13.98 -12.83
CA GLU A 335 19.35 -14.67 -11.73
C GLU A 335 20.00 -14.29 -10.39
N GLU A 336 19.32 -13.47 -9.57
CA GLU A 336 19.26 -13.93 -8.19
C GLU A 336 18.61 -15.31 -8.30
N LEU A 337 19.46 -16.34 -8.35
CA LEU A 337 19.23 -17.57 -7.61
C LEU A 337 18.45 -17.11 -6.39
N ILE A 338 17.16 -17.41 -6.34
CA ILE A 338 16.47 -17.51 -5.06
C ILE A 338 17.43 -18.41 -4.29
N VAL A 339 18.23 -17.82 -3.40
CA VAL A 339 19.02 -18.61 -2.49
C VAL A 339 17.92 -19.19 -1.62
N ASN A 340 17.42 -20.35 -2.03
CA ASN A 340 16.88 -21.30 -1.10
C ASN A 340 18.06 -21.49 -0.16
N ILE A 341 18.11 -20.73 0.93
CA ILE A 341 19.09 -20.92 1.98
C ILE A 341 18.59 -22.23 2.59
N PRO A 342 19.18 -23.38 2.25
CA PRO A 342 18.69 -24.62 2.84
C PRO A 342 18.95 -24.48 4.34
N TRP A 343 17.88 -24.44 5.12
CA TRP A 343 18.05 -24.47 6.56
C TRP A 343 18.56 -25.85 6.94
N SER A 344 19.64 -25.89 7.70
CA SER A 344 20.13 -27.10 8.36
C SER A 344 19.07 -27.62 9.35
N ASN A 345 18.18 -26.76 9.84
CA ASN A 345 17.01 -27.19 10.61
C ASN A 345 15.94 -27.78 9.68
N LEU A 346 15.87 -29.12 9.62
CA LEU A 346 14.97 -29.86 8.73
C LEU A 346 13.49 -29.52 8.96
N GLN A 347 13.10 -29.30 10.22
CA GLN A 347 11.71 -28.97 10.55
C GLN A 347 11.33 -27.57 10.06
N ALA A 348 12.22 -26.58 10.21
CA ALA A 348 11.99 -25.23 9.72
C ALA A 348 12.02 -25.17 8.19
N GLU A 349 12.97 -25.87 7.55
CA GLU A 349 13.03 -25.99 6.09
C GLU A 349 11.73 -26.55 5.54
N GLU A 350 11.26 -27.69 6.07
CA GLU A 350 10.05 -28.35 5.58
C GLU A 350 8.81 -27.44 5.68
N LEU A 351 8.63 -26.74 6.80
CA LEU A 351 7.53 -25.78 6.97
C LEU A 351 7.62 -24.62 5.96
N ILE A 352 8.80 -24.03 5.81
CA ILE A 352 9.02 -22.88 4.92
C ILE A 352 8.84 -23.28 3.45
N SER A 353 9.40 -24.40 3.01
CA SER A 353 9.25 -24.89 1.63
C SER A 353 7.78 -25.17 1.31
N ARG A 354 7.05 -25.84 2.22
CA ARG A 354 5.62 -26.14 2.05
C ARG A 354 4.77 -24.88 1.95
N TRP A 355 5.04 -23.88 2.79
CA TRP A 355 4.32 -22.61 2.70
C TRP A 355 4.64 -21.86 1.41
N ARG A 356 5.89 -21.91 0.92
CA ARG A 356 6.27 -21.33 -0.38
C ARG A 356 5.55 -21.98 -1.56
N GLU A 357 5.40 -23.30 -1.57
CA GLU A 357 4.64 -24.00 -2.62
C GLU A 357 3.17 -23.53 -2.71
N LYS A 358 2.62 -23.06 -1.58
CA LYS A 358 1.27 -22.51 -1.47
C LYS A 358 1.14 -21.03 -1.88
N ASP A 359 2.21 -20.32 -2.24
CA ASP A 359 2.13 -18.96 -2.82
C ASP A 359 1.40 -18.95 -4.17
N SER A 360 1.30 -20.12 -4.83
CA SER A 360 0.51 -20.31 -6.05
C SER A 360 -1.01 -20.37 -5.83
N LEU A 361 -1.47 -20.54 -4.59
CA LEU A 361 -2.90 -20.56 -4.25
C LEU A 361 -3.45 -19.13 -4.12
N GLY A 362 -4.70 -18.93 -4.54
CA GLY A 362 -5.32 -17.61 -4.59
C GLY A 362 -5.23 -16.84 -3.26
N ARG A 363 -4.50 -15.71 -3.29
CA ARG A 363 -4.34 -14.79 -2.16
C ARG A 363 -5.69 -14.27 -1.69
N THR A 364 -5.93 -14.30 -0.38
CA THR A 364 -7.21 -13.90 0.22
C THR A 364 -7.06 -12.55 0.91
N PRO A 365 -8.00 -11.61 0.71
CA PRO A 365 -7.90 -10.28 1.31
C PRO A 365 -7.90 -10.38 2.84
N LEU A 366 -6.92 -9.72 3.47
CA LEU A 366 -6.77 -9.70 4.92
C LEU A 366 -7.89 -8.90 5.56
N SER A 367 -8.74 -9.56 6.34
CA SER A 367 -9.67 -8.89 7.26
C SER A 367 -9.00 -8.58 8.61
N ALA A 368 -9.46 -7.53 9.30
CA ALA A 368 -8.99 -7.17 10.64
C ALA A 368 -9.52 -8.09 11.77
N ASP A 369 -10.02 -9.28 11.42
CA ASP A 369 -10.48 -10.29 12.38
C ASP A 369 -9.27 -10.99 13.01
N SER A 370 -8.79 -10.40 14.11
CA SER A 370 -7.77 -10.98 14.98
C SER A 370 -8.42 -11.41 16.29
N LYS A 371 -8.17 -12.65 16.69
CA LYS A 371 -8.51 -13.18 18.02
C LYS A 371 -7.26 -13.79 18.62
N LYS A 372 -7.11 -13.63 19.93
CA LYS A 372 -6.07 -14.33 20.69
C LYS A 372 -6.11 -15.82 20.41
N ASP A 373 -4.94 -16.37 20.06
CA ASP A 373 -4.70 -17.79 19.96
C ASP A 373 -3.43 -18.11 20.74
N ASP A 374 -3.52 -19.02 21.70
CA ASP A 374 -2.40 -19.40 22.57
C ASP A 374 -1.77 -20.74 22.13
N ARG A 375 -2.24 -21.34 21.02
CA ARG A 375 -1.71 -22.59 20.47
C ARG A 375 -0.39 -22.34 19.72
N SER A 376 0.46 -23.38 19.64
CA SER A 376 1.56 -23.44 18.67
C SER A 376 1.06 -24.02 17.35
N PHE A 377 1.82 -23.78 16.28
CA PHE A 377 1.63 -24.45 15.01
C PHE A 377 1.91 -25.96 15.15
N PRO A 378 1.22 -26.86 14.41
CA PRO A 378 1.41 -28.30 14.55
C PRO A 378 2.87 -28.70 14.39
N MET A 379 3.29 -29.70 15.17
CA MET A 379 4.66 -30.19 15.28
C MET A 379 5.67 -29.20 15.90
N THR A 380 5.31 -27.94 16.17
CA THR A 380 6.20 -26.96 16.82
C THR A 380 5.90 -26.78 18.30
N GLU A 381 6.91 -26.39 19.07
CA GLU A 381 6.80 -26.09 20.49
C GLU A 381 6.24 -24.69 20.75
N THR A 382 5.60 -24.48 21.90
CA THR A 382 5.00 -23.18 22.21
C THR A 382 6.07 -22.13 22.52
N LEU A 383 5.92 -20.93 21.95
CA LEU A 383 6.86 -19.82 22.18
C LEU A 383 7.06 -19.46 23.66
N LYS A 384 6.05 -19.68 24.51
CA LYS A 384 6.08 -19.47 25.96
C LYS A 384 6.94 -20.49 26.72
N SER A 385 7.12 -21.71 26.20
CA SER A 385 7.95 -22.74 26.85
C SER A 385 9.44 -22.60 26.52
N LYS A 386 9.79 -21.76 25.52
CA LYS A 386 11.17 -21.53 25.10
C LYS A 386 12.02 -20.95 26.24
N THR A 387 13.16 -21.59 26.49
CA THR A 387 14.19 -21.10 27.42
C THR A 387 15.32 -20.40 26.67
N GLY A 388 15.91 -19.37 27.28
CA GLY A 388 17.04 -18.66 26.67
C GLY A 388 17.58 -17.52 27.53
N THR A 389 18.70 -16.97 27.09
CA THR A 389 19.49 -15.95 27.83
C THR A 389 19.01 -14.53 27.58
N VAL A 390 18.36 -14.27 26.44
CA VAL A 390 17.81 -12.97 26.04
C VAL A 390 16.30 -12.98 26.24
N THR A 391 15.74 -11.93 26.84
CA THR A 391 14.28 -11.77 27.03
C THR A 391 13.74 -10.78 26.00
N ALA A 392 12.97 -11.25 25.03
CA ALA A 392 12.34 -10.40 24.03
C ALA A 392 10.90 -10.07 24.42
N LYS A 393 10.57 -8.78 24.45
CA LYS A 393 9.19 -8.28 24.53
C LYS A 393 8.78 -7.86 23.12
N PHE A 394 7.82 -8.57 22.54
CA PHE A 394 7.31 -8.30 21.21
C PHE A 394 5.93 -7.64 21.29
N GLN A 395 5.75 -6.56 20.53
CA GLN A 395 4.49 -5.84 20.42
C GLN A 395 4.02 -5.84 18.95
N ASN A 396 2.79 -6.27 18.73
CA ASN A 396 2.15 -6.17 17.42
C ASN A 396 1.34 -4.86 17.33
N ASP A 397 1.90 -3.84 16.69
CA ASP A 397 1.26 -2.53 16.49
C ASP A 397 0.49 -2.45 15.15
N THR A 398 0.16 -3.61 14.56
CA THR A 398 -0.56 -3.69 13.29
C THR A 398 -2.03 -4.06 13.51
N GLN A 399 -2.84 -3.90 12.46
CA GLN A 399 -4.26 -4.28 12.46
C GLN A 399 -4.47 -5.79 12.21
N LEU A 400 -3.40 -6.58 12.06
CA LEU A 400 -3.42 -7.98 11.70
C LEU A 400 -2.94 -8.86 12.85
N SER A 401 -3.14 -10.17 12.73
CA SER A 401 -2.47 -11.13 13.62
C SER A 401 -1.08 -11.42 13.06
N VAL A 402 -0.16 -11.80 13.95
CA VAL A 402 1.20 -12.15 13.57
C VAL A 402 1.52 -13.54 14.08
N PHE A 403 2.12 -14.35 13.23
CA PHE A 403 2.70 -15.62 13.59
C PHE A 403 4.21 -15.44 13.74
N ILE A 404 4.76 -15.84 14.89
CA ILE A 404 6.19 -15.78 15.17
C ILE A 404 6.71 -17.20 15.16
N MET A 405 7.77 -17.44 14.39
CA MET A 405 8.51 -18.70 14.38
C MET A 405 9.97 -18.44 14.77
N ILE A 406 10.51 -19.26 15.66
CA ILE A 406 11.88 -19.13 16.16
C ILE A 406 12.54 -20.49 16.11
N PHE A 407 13.70 -20.55 15.47
CA PHE A 407 14.47 -21.78 15.34
C PHE A 407 15.96 -21.45 15.31
N LYS A 408 16.78 -22.45 15.56
CA LYS A 408 18.22 -22.35 15.37
C LYS A 408 18.59 -23.19 14.17
N ASP A 409 19.45 -22.68 13.31
CA ASP A 409 19.81 -23.34 12.06
C ASP A 409 20.78 -24.53 12.29
N ARG A 410 20.23 -25.62 12.82
CA ARG A 410 20.90 -26.90 13.14
C ARG A 410 19.87 -28.03 13.06
N GLU A 411 20.32 -29.23 12.66
CA GLU A 411 19.45 -30.39 12.38
C GLU A 411 18.58 -30.84 13.58
N ASP A 412 19.10 -30.80 14.80
CA ASP A 412 18.44 -31.36 16.01
C ASP A 412 17.76 -30.31 16.92
N GLU A 413 17.54 -29.08 16.44
CA GLU A 413 16.97 -28.01 17.25
C GLU A 413 15.46 -27.86 17.03
N TRP A 414 14.71 -27.64 18.12
CA TRP A 414 13.26 -27.48 18.07
C TRP A 414 12.84 -26.16 17.43
N VAL A 415 11.78 -26.20 16.63
CA VAL A 415 11.08 -25.00 16.16
C VAL A 415 10.04 -24.58 17.19
N TYR A 416 10.08 -23.31 17.59
CA TYR A 416 9.10 -22.70 18.50
C TYR A 416 8.20 -21.75 17.74
N SER A 417 6.91 -21.75 18.05
CA SER A 417 5.97 -20.83 17.40
C SER A 417 4.88 -20.31 18.32
N GLY A 418 4.27 -19.20 17.92
CA GLY A 418 3.11 -18.64 18.61
C GLY A 418 2.47 -17.50 17.86
N TYR A 419 1.23 -17.21 18.22
CA TYR A 419 0.44 -16.14 17.63
C TYR A 419 0.40 -14.91 18.54
N VAL A 420 0.40 -13.73 17.92
CA VAL A 420 0.21 -12.44 18.58
C VAL A 420 -0.95 -11.74 17.90
N GLU A 421 -2.02 -11.50 18.65
CA GLU A 421 -3.19 -10.78 18.15
C GLU A 421 -2.88 -9.31 17.86
N LYS A 422 -3.80 -8.65 17.14
CA LYS A 422 -3.76 -7.20 16.86
C LYS A 422 -3.63 -6.40 18.16
N GLY A 423 -2.64 -5.50 18.23
CA GLY A 423 -2.36 -4.71 19.44
C GLY A 423 -1.79 -5.54 20.60
N GLY A 424 -1.56 -6.84 20.40
CA GLY A 424 -1.13 -7.78 21.42
C GLY A 424 0.35 -7.61 21.78
N ILE A 425 0.68 -8.04 23.00
CA ILE A 425 2.05 -8.06 23.51
C ILE A 425 2.36 -9.47 23.99
N THR A 426 3.51 -10.00 23.60
CA THR A 426 4.03 -11.26 24.10
C THR A 426 5.47 -11.11 24.58
N THR A 427 5.89 -11.98 25.50
CA THR A 427 7.26 -12.05 25.97
C THR A 427 7.77 -13.47 25.79
N PHE A 428 8.95 -13.62 25.20
CA PHE A 428 9.59 -14.91 25.00
C PHE A 428 11.11 -14.83 25.20
N LYS A 429 11.75 -16.00 25.22
CA LYS A 429 13.20 -16.09 25.38
C LYS A 429 13.88 -16.40 24.05
N LEU A 430 15.06 -15.84 23.88
CA LEU A 430 15.93 -15.99 22.72
C LEU A 430 17.33 -16.40 23.17
N ASN A 431 18.07 -17.04 22.28
CA ASN A 431 19.51 -17.22 22.38
C ASN A 431 20.20 -16.58 21.17
N PRO A 432 21.46 -16.13 21.32
CA PRO A 432 22.26 -15.71 20.18
C PRO A 432 22.36 -16.78 19.08
N GLY A 433 22.37 -16.32 17.82
CA GLY A 433 22.40 -17.15 16.63
C GLY A 433 21.08 -17.84 16.27
N GLU A 434 19.98 -17.57 17.01
CA GLU A 434 18.64 -18.02 16.62
C GLU A 434 18.05 -17.13 15.53
N GLN A 435 17.25 -17.74 14.65
CA GLN A 435 16.49 -17.10 13.59
C GLN A 435 15.07 -16.81 14.06
N ILE A 436 14.54 -15.65 13.71
CA ILE A 436 13.18 -15.22 14.00
C ILE A 436 12.49 -14.87 12.68
N LEU A 437 11.36 -15.51 12.43
CA LEU A 437 10.44 -15.18 11.35
C LEU A 437 9.16 -14.60 11.91
N VAL A 438 8.69 -13.51 11.31
CA VAL A 438 7.50 -12.76 11.75
C VAL A 438 6.56 -12.64 10.56
N LEU A 439 5.49 -13.43 10.55
CA LEU A 439 4.61 -13.59 9.40
C LEU A 439 3.23 -12.97 9.67
N PRO A 440 2.81 -11.95 8.90
CA PRO A 440 1.49 -11.33 9.07
C PRO A 440 0.37 -12.14 8.42
N GLY A 441 -0.82 -12.16 9.03
CA GLY A 441 -2.01 -12.74 8.42
C GLY A 441 -3.28 -12.48 9.22
N SER A 442 -4.39 -13.09 8.81
CA SER A 442 -5.63 -13.01 9.57
C SER A 442 -6.42 -14.31 9.64
N ARG A 443 -7.15 -14.46 10.76
CA ARG A 443 -7.91 -15.66 11.16
C ARG A 443 -7.06 -16.94 11.22
N VAL A 444 -6.68 -17.33 12.43
CA VAL A 444 -6.05 -18.64 12.68
C VAL A 444 -7.07 -19.77 12.39
N PRO A 445 -6.70 -20.82 11.63
CA PRO A 445 -7.55 -21.97 11.40
C PRO A 445 -8.03 -22.63 12.70
N ARG A 446 -9.31 -23.05 12.73
CA ARG A 446 -9.87 -23.74 13.91
C ARG A 446 -9.25 -25.13 14.06
N ASP A 447 -9.22 -25.86 12.96
CA ASP A 447 -8.55 -27.15 12.83
C ASP A 447 -7.24 -26.89 12.10
N LEU A 448 -6.18 -26.64 12.86
CA LEU A 448 -4.86 -26.29 12.34
C LEU A 448 -4.12 -27.59 12.03
N ASP A 449 -3.90 -27.89 10.76
CA ASP A 449 -3.12 -29.05 10.31
C ASP A 449 -1.68 -28.65 9.96
N TYR A 450 -0.75 -29.58 10.06
CA TYR A 450 0.64 -29.41 9.67
C TYR A 450 0.79 -29.04 8.19
N ASP A 451 -0.13 -29.53 7.37
CA ASP A 451 -0.15 -29.24 5.95
C ASP A 451 -0.67 -27.83 5.64
N ASP A 452 -1.30 -27.11 6.58
CA ASP A 452 -1.96 -25.82 6.32
C ASP A 452 -1.04 -24.59 6.42
N LEU A 453 -1.53 -23.45 5.91
CA LEU A 453 -0.92 -22.15 6.22
C LEU A 453 -1.27 -21.75 7.67
N PRO A 454 -0.42 -20.97 8.35
CA PRO A 454 -0.69 -20.48 9.71
C PRO A 454 -1.98 -19.64 9.83
N PHE A 455 -2.49 -19.14 8.70
CA PHE A 455 -3.68 -18.28 8.60
C PHE A 455 -4.58 -18.72 7.44
N TYR A 456 -5.90 -18.56 7.59
CA TYR A 456 -6.86 -18.71 6.48
C TYR A 456 -6.76 -17.60 5.44
N GLN A 457 -6.36 -16.40 5.89
CA GLN A 457 -6.22 -15.24 5.03
C GLN A 457 -4.76 -14.78 5.06
N VAL A 458 -4.13 -14.84 3.89
CA VAL A 458 -2.76 -14.39 3.63
C VAL A 458 -2.71 -13.60 2.33
N ASP A 459 -1.78 -12.66 2.25
CA ASP A 459 -1.45 -11.94 1.01
C ASP A 459 0.07 -11.95 0.75
N SER A 460 0.54 -11.16 -0.21
CA SER A 460 1.95 -11.12 -0.60
C SER A 460 2.90 -10.88 0.57
N ARG A 461 2.47 -10.14 1.60
CA ARG A 461 3.29 -9.77 2.75
C ARG A 461 3.67 -10.97 3.60
N PHE A 462 2.81 -11.99 3.65
CA PHE A 462 3.12 -13.25 4.33
C PHE A 462 4.32 -13.92 3.66
N PHE A 463 4.29 -14.03 2.34
CA PHE A 463 5.33 -14.70 1.55
C PHE A 463 6.63 -13.88 1.48
N GLU A 464 6.55 -12.57 1.32
CA GLU A 464 7.73 -11.68 1.40
C GLU A 464 8.41 -11.73 2.78
N SER A 465 7.65 -11.99 3.85
CA SER A 465 8.21 -12.13 5.20
C SER A 465 8.86 -13.50 5.44
N LEU A 466 8.53 -14.53 4.63
CA LEU A 466 9.23 -15.83 4.66
C LEU A 466 10.68 -15.73 4.16
N GLU A 467 11.00 -14.68 3.41
CA GLU A 467 12.31 -14.45 2.81
C GLU A 467 13.20 -13.54 3.68
N LYS A 468 12.68 -13.05 4.81
CA LYS A 468 13.36 -12.08 5.69
C LYS A 468 13.49 -12.60 7.13
N PRO A 469 14.28 -13.66 7.38
CA PRO A 469 14.60 -14.09 8.73
C PRO A 469 15.47 -13.06 9.44
N TYR A 470 15.26 -12.88 10.74
CA TYR A 470 16.09 -12.02 11.58
C TYR A 470 16.97 -12.88 12.49
N THR A 471 18.29 -12.68 12.43
CA THR A 471 19.25 -13.39 13.28
C THR A 471 19.51 -12.64 14.58
N VAL A 472 19.42 -13.31 15.72
CA VAL A 472 19.80 -12.74 17.03
C VAL A 472 21.32 -12.59 17.13
N SER A 473 21.79 -11.36 17.32
CA SER A 473 23.21 -11.02 17.43
C SER A 473 23.85 -11.60 18.70
N ASP A 474 25.13 -11.98 18.60
CA ASP A 474 25.96 -12.42 19.73
C ASP A 474 26.16 -11.33 20.81
N PHE A 475 25.97 -10.06 20.45
CA PHE A 475 26.08 -8.91 21.34
C PHE A 475 24.73 -8.41 21.88
N SER A 476 23.67 -9.22 21.73
CA SER A 476 22.32 -8.83 22.15
C SER A 476 22.23 -8.50 23.65
N PRO A 477 21.60 -7.38 24.03
CA PRO A 477 21.33 -7.09 25.42
C PRO A 477 20.40 -8.16 26.04
N LYS A 478 20.50 -8.38 27.36
CA LYS A 478 19.69 -9.38 28.09
C LYS A 478 18.17 -9.17 27.98
N LYS A 479 17.74 -7.95 27.60
CA LYS A 479 16.34 -7.59 27.34
C LYS A 479 16.27 -6.85 26.01
N VAL A 480 15.38 -7.30 25.15
CA VAL A 480 15.17 -6.76 23.80
C VAL A 480 13.71 -6.35 23.66
N LYS A 481 13.44 -5.19 23.05
CA LYS A 481 12.09 -4.73 22.72
C LYS A 481 11.93 -4.74 21.20
N LEU A 482 10.98 -5.55 20.72
CA LEU A 482 10.66 -5.70 19.31
C LEU A 482 9.25 -5.15 19.06
N VAL A 483 9.09 -4.32 18.03
CA VAL A 483 7.79 -3.75 17.66
C VAL A 483 7.53 -4.03 16.19
N TRP A 484 6.51 -4.84 15.92
CA TRP A 484 6.02 -5.05 14.57
C TRP A 484 5.06 -3.93 14.19
N LYS A 485 5.43 -3.12 13.21
CA LYS A 485 4.72 -1.87 12.88
C LYS A 485 4.41 -1.76 11.39
N ALA A 486 3.24 -1.20 11.10
CA ALA A 486 2.84 -0.78 9.76
C ALA A 486 3.33 0.66 9.51
N LEU A 487 4.17 0.87 8.51
CA LEU A 487 4.58 2.20 8.07
C LEU A 487 3.51 2.83 7.14
N ASN A 488 2.81 1.98 6.39
CA ASN A 488 1.66 2.29 5.55
C ASN A 488 0.77 1.03 5.42
N SER A 489 -0.19 1.01 4.51
CA SER A 489 -1.09 -0.15 4.30
C SER A 489 -0.40 -1.41 3.75
N TYR A 490 0.84 -1.29 3.27
CA TYR A 490 1.56 -2.31 2.50
C TYR A 490 2.85 -2.79 3.18
N ASP A 491 3.52 -1.95 3.97
CA ASP A 491 4.82 -2.27 4.55
C ASP A 491 4.74 -2.51 6.06
N PHE A 492 5.08 -3.74 6.46
CA PHE A 492 5.32 -4.09 7.85
C PHE A 492 6.81 -4.28 8.13
N TYR A 493 7.26 -3.82 9.29
CA TYR A 493 8.65 -3.96 9.70
C TYR A 493 8.75 -4.36 11.16
N LEU A 494 9.76 -5.17 11.45
CA LEU A 494 10.21 -5.42 12.80
C LEU A 494 11.18 -4.32 13.21
N LEU A 495 10.72 -3.41 14.06
CA LEU A 495 11.57 -2.41 14.69
C LEU A 495 12.23 -3.05 15.91
N ASP A 496 13.54 -3.24 15.82
CA ASP A 496 14.36 -3.60 16.96
C ASP A 496 14.90 -2.34 17.65
N VAL A 497 14.28 -2.01 18.77
CA VAL A 497 14.64 -0.82 19.56
C VAL A 497 15.98 -1.01 20.28
N SER A 498 16.47 -2.25 20.39
CA SER A 498 17.64 -2.62 21.18
C SER A 498 18.88 -2.95 20.35
N GLY A 499 18.78 -3.01 19.01
CA GLY A 499 19.89 -3.35 18.10
C GLY A 499 20.45 -4.77 18.27
N ALA A 500 19.60 -5.70 18.68
CA ALA A 500 19.86 -7.11 18.95
C ALA A 500 19.70 -8.03 17.73
N LEU A 501 19.05 -7.58 16.66
CA LEU A 501 18.74 -8.35 15.47
C LEU A 501 19.57 -7.88 14.27
N ASN A 502 20.10 -8.83 13.53
CA ASN A 502 20.69 -8.64 12.20
C ASN A 502 19.71 -9.19 11.16
N VAL A 503 19.59 -8.51 10.01
CA VAL A 503 18.84 -9.02 8.84
C VAL A 503 19.79 -9.84 7.99
#